data_AF-A0A9F7TGX4-F1
#
_entry.id   AF-A0A9F7TGX4-F1
#
_cell.length_a   1.000
_cell.length_b   1.000
_cell.length_c   1.000
_cell.angle_alpha   90.00
_cell.angle_beta   90.00
_cell.angle_gamma   90.00
#
_symmetry.space_group_name_H-M   'P 1'
#
loop_
_entity.id
_entity.type
_entity.pdbx_description
1 polymer ?
#
loop_
_entity_poly.entity_id
_entity_poly.type
_entity_poly.pdbx_seq_one_letter_code
_entity_poly.pdbx_strand_id
1 'polypeptide(L)'
;MRRITEGRGEKMGQRALAFLLLLPWLMYDSRAGFPNQISIGGVFLRSTVQEHSVFRFAVQLYNTNQNVTEKPFHLHYNVDNLEQSDSFSVTHAFCSQFSRGVYAIFGFYDQRSVNTLLSFSGALHTSFITPSQPAEADTNFLLQLRPALKGVVLSMITHYKWERFVYLYDTDRGFSLLQSVMEAAVVNDWRVTVRSVGNVADVLEYRRIVEEMERREEKLFIIDCEEERINALLEQVHTPPHDP
;
A
#
# COMPACT_ATOMS: atom_id res chain seq x y z
N MET A 1 28.17 76.81 -48.49
CA MET A 1 27.95 75.97 -49.69
C MET A 1 28.82 74.71 -49.58
N ARG A 2 28.25 73.58 -49.12
CA ARG A 2 28.58 72.18 -49.45
C ARG A 2 27.75 71.23 -48.56
N ARG A 3 26.79 70.59 -49.22
CA ARG A 3 26.18 69.24 -49.06
C ARG A 3 27.07 68.27 -48.23
N ILE A 4 26.58 67.29 -47.46
CA ILE A 4 25.89 66.04 -47.87
C ILE A 4 25.22 65.37 -46.65
N THR A 5 24.15 64.65 -46.96
CA THR A 5 23.28 63.72 -46.23
C THR A 5 23.97 62.64 -45.37
N GLU A 6 23.18 62.03 -44.47
CA GLU A 6 23.09 60.59 -44.17
C GLU A 6 23.13 60.27 -42.66
N GLY A 7 22.20 59.42 -42.20
CA GLY A 7 22.11 59.05 -40.78
C GLY A 7 20.70 58.78 -40.24
N ARG A 8 19.77 58.26 -41.06
CA ARG A 8 18.42 57.82 -40.60
C ARG A 8 18.27 56.30 -40.74
N GLY A 9 19.23 55.55 -40.20
CA GLY A 9 19.25 54.08 -40.24
C GLY A 9 19.55 53.39 -38.91
N GLU A 10 20.21 54.05 -37.95
CA GLU A 10 20.77 53.35 -36.78
C GLU A 10 19.80 53.10 -35.62
N LYS A 11 18.70 53.85 -35.51
CA LYS A 11 17.82 53.76 -34.32
C LYS A 11 16.90 52.52 -34.31
N MET A 12 16.69 51.86 -35.45
CA MET A 12 15.83 50.67 -35.55
C MET A 12 16.58 49.38 -35.19
N GLY A 13 17.84 49.25 -35.67
CA GLY A 13 18.69 48.09 -35.39
C GLY A 13 19.07 47.96 -33.93
N GLN A 14 19.27 49.08 -33.23
CA GLN A 14 19.68 49.08 -31.82
C GLN A 14 18.59 48.58 -30.86
N ARG A 15 17.30 48.80 -31.20
CA ARG A 15 16.17 48.24 -30.42
C ARG A 15 15.95 46.76 -30.74
N ALA A 16 16.12 46.35 -32.01
CA ALA A 16 16.02 44.94 -32.40
C ALA A 16 17.13 44.08 -31.79
N LEU A 17 18.37 44.58 -31.73
CA LEU A 17 19.49 43.91 -31.06
C LEU A 17 19.28 43.78 -29.55
N ALA A 18 18.68 44.78 -28.90
CA ALA A 18 18.35 44.70 -27.47
C ALA A 18 17.32 43.59 -27.19
N PHE A 19 16.30 43.43 -28.04
CA PHE A 19 15.34 42.33 -27.94
C PHE A 19 15.98 40.95 -28.24
N LEU A 20 16.89 40.88 -29.21
CA LEU A 20 17.62 39.65 -29.56
C LEU A 20 18.64 39.21 -28.48
N LEU A 21 19.14 40.13 -27.67
CA LEU A 21 20.01 39.84 -26.52
C LEU A 21 19.24 39.52 -25.23
N LEU A 22 17.96 39.94 -25.13
CA LEU A 22 17.07 39.61 -24.00
C LEU A 22 16.38 38.25 -24.16
N LEU A 23 16.14 37.79 -25.40
CA LEU A 23 15.55 36.48 -25.70
C LEU A 23 16.33 35.28 -25.11
N PRO A 24 17.69 35.23 -25.15
CA PRO A 24 18.47 34.18 -24.51
C PRO A 24 18.39 34.20 -22.99
N TRP A 25 18.21 35.38 -22.39
CA TRP A 25 18.07 35.53 -20.94
C TRP A 25 16.69 35.05 -20.45
N LEU A 26 15.64 35.29 -21.24
CA LEU A 26 14.31 34.70 -20.97
C LEU A 26 14.26 33.18 -21.16
N MET A 27 15.14 32.60 -21.99
CA MET A 27 15.20 31.14 -22.20
C MET A 27 16.13 30.40 -21.23
N TYR A 28 16.93 31.11 -20.42
CA TYR A 28 17.88 30.46 -19.50
C TYR A 28 17.24 30.01 -18.17
N ASP A 29 16.09 30.58 -17.80
CA ASP A 29 15.47 30.37 -16.47
C ASP A 29 14.40 29.29 -16.39
N SER A 30 14.26 28.42 -17.41
CA SER A 30 13.25 27.33 -17.36
C SER A 30 13.81 25.94 -17.04
N ARG A 31 15.07 25.83 -16.58
CA ARG A 31 15.51 24.60 -15.91
C ARG A 31 15.11 24.67 -14.44
N ALA A 32 13.82 24.44 -14.17
CA ALA A 32 13.41 23.98 -12.85
C ALA A 32 14.17 22.66 -12.59
N GLY A 33 15.32 22.75 -11.91
CA GLY A 33 16.13 21.59 -11.57
C GLY A 33 15.32 20.70 -10.65
N PHE A 34 15.25 19.41 -10.98
CA PHE A 34 14.65 18.42 -10.09
C PHE A 34 15.40 18.47 -8.74
N PRO A 35 14.69 18.41 -7.59
CA PRO A 35 15.34 18.54 -6.30
C PRO A 35 16.39 17.43 -6.11
N ASN A 36 17.56 17.81 -5.60
CA ASN A 36 18.66 16.87 -5.32
C ASN A 36 18.31 15.89 -4.19
N GLN A 37 17.26 16.17 -3.42
CA GLN A 37 16.77 15.35 -2.33
C GLN A 37 15.25 15.22 -2.39
N ILE A 38 14.75 14.00 -2.32
CA ILE A 38 13.34 13.66 -2.15
C ILE A 38 13.14 13.16 -0.73
N SER A 39 12.20 13.76 -0.01
CA SER A 39 11.78 13.32 1.32
C SER A 39 10.49 12.50 1.24
N ILE A 40 10.49 11.30 1.82
CA ILE A 40 9.30 10.45 1.96
C ILE A 40 8.92 10.26 3.43
N GLY A 41 7.61 10.20 3.70
CA GLY A 41 7.09 9.87 5.01
C GLY A 41 7.07 8.35 5.21
N GLY A 42 7.25 7.92 6.45
CA GLY A 42 7.12 6.54 6.90
C GLY A 42 6.13 6.46 8.05
N VAL A 43 5.05 5.69 7.90
CA VAL A 43 4.07 5.43 8.96
C VAL A 43 4.05 3.93 9.26
N PHE A 44 4.60 3.54 10.40
CA PHE A 44 4.79 2.15 10.79
C PHE A 44 4.04 1.85 12.09
N LEU A 45 3.53 0.63 12.22
CA LEU A 45 3.00 0.14 13.50
C LEU A 45 4.13 -0.49 14.32
N ARG A 46 3.94 -0.59 15.64
CA ARG A 46 4.90 -1.33 16.50
C ARG A 46 5.05 -2.81 16.14
N SER A 47 4.03 -3.44 15.56
CA SER A 47 4.12 -4.82 15.07
C SER A 47 5.04 -4.97 13.87
N THR A 48 5.24 -3.91 13.08
CA THR A 48 5.96 -3.97 11.79
C THR A 48 7.47 -3.72 11.89
N VAL A 49 8.14 -4.39 12.85
CA VAL A 49 9.58 -4.18 13.11
C VAL A 49 10.45 -4.66 11.95
N GLN A 50 10.09 -5.80 11.36
CA GLN A 50 10.84 -6.37 10.23
C GLN A 50 10.70 -5.49 9.00
N GLU A 51 9.49 -5.03 8.70
CA GLU A 51 9.19 -4.20 7.54
C GLU A 51 9.84 -2.83 7.66
N HIS A 52 9.88 -2.24 8.86
CA HIS A 52 10.65 -1.02 9.10
C HIS A 52 12.15 -1.23 8.85
N SER A 53 12.71 -2.38 9.23
CA SER A 53 14.12 -2.72 8.98
C SER A 53 14.40 -2.88 7.48
N VAL A 54 13.52 -3.57 6.74
CA VAL A 54 13.59 -3.73 5.29
C VAL A 54 13.47 -2.38 4.58
N PHE A 55 12.57 -1.52 5.02
CA PHE A 55 12.41 -0.16 4.48
C PHE A 55 13.71 0.64 4.58
N ARG A 56 14.33 0.67 5.77
CA ARG A 56 15.61 1.37 5.99
C ARG A 56 16.72 0.79 5.11
N PHE A 57 16.79 -0.53 5.02
CA PHE A 57 17.77 -1.22 4.19
C PHE A 57 17.59 -0.88 2.70
N ALA A 58 16.35 -0.84 2.20
CA ALA A 58 16.06 -0.48 0.81
C ALA A 58 16.47 0.97 0.49
N VAL A 59 16.19 1.92 1.38
CA VAL A 59 16.62 3.32 1.20
C VAL A 59 18.15 3.43 1.24
N GLN A 60 18.81 2.68 2.13
CA GLN A 60 20.27 2.63 2.17
C GLN A 60 20.84 2.09 0.87
N LEU A 61 20.31 0.97 0.35
CA LEU A 61 20.74 0.36 -0.90
C LEU A 61 20.66 1.37 -2.06
N TYR A 62 19.51 2.04 -2.21
CA TYR A 62 19.31 3.09 -3.21
C TYR A 62 20.35 4.22 -3.07
N ASN A 63 20.55 4.71 -1.84
CA ASN A 63 21.47 5.82 -1.58
C ASN A 63 22.95 5.45 -1.74
N THR A 64 23.33 4.19 -1.56
CA THR A 64 24.69 3.70 -1.77
C THR A 64 25.03 3.40 -3.22
N ASN A 65 24.03 3.38 -4.11
CA ASN A 65 24.26 3.13 -5.53
C ASN A 65 25.14 4.23 -6.15
N GLN A 66 26.21 3.80 -6.83
CA GLN A 66 27.16 4.68 -7.51
C GLN A 66 26.71 5.07 -8.92
N ASN A 67 25.72 4.36 -9.49
CA ASN A 67 25.19 4.64 -10.81
C ASN A 67 24.27 5.88 -10.76
N VAL A 68 24.77 7.01 -11.27
CA VAL A 68 24.04 8.29 -11.31
C VAL A 68 22.73 8.21 -12.09
N THR A 69 22.63 7.28 -13.04
CA THR A 69 21.40 7.07 -13.83
C THR A 69 20.30 6.44 -12.99
N GLU A 70 20.67 5.52 -12.10
CA GLU A 70 19.73 4.82 -11.20
C GLU A 70 19.46 5.62 -9.91
N LYS A 71 20.42 6.47 -9.51
CA LYS A 71 20.31 7.36 -8.34
C LYS A 71 20.52 8.83 -8.75
N PRO A 72 19.54 9.47 -9.41
CA PRO A 72 19.62 10.88 -9.78
C PRO A 72 19.36 11.85 -8.62
N PHE A 73 18.77 11.37 -7.51
CA PHE A 73 18.48 12.16 -6.30
C PHE A 73 18.77 11.36 -5.03
N HIS A 74 18.97 12.05 -3.92
CA HIS A 74 19.08 11.42 -2.60
C HIS A 74 17.70 11.18 -1.99
N LEU A 75 17.46 9.98 -1.47
CA LEU A 75 16.20 9.65 -0.81
C LEU A 75 16.35 9.82 0.70
N HIS A 76 15.64 10.79 1.25
CA HIS A 76 15.53 11.04 2.69
C HIS A 76 14.18 10.51 3.20
N TYR A 77 14.13 10.04 4.44
CA TYR A 77 12.89 9.52 5.00
C TYR A 77 12.69 9.97 6.45
N ASN A 78 11.43 10.17 6.83
CA ASN A 78 11.01 10.52 8.19
C ASN A 78 10.02 9.49 8.68
N VAL A 79 10.30 8.81 9.80
CA VAL A 79 9.41 7.76 10.34
C VAL A 79 8.65 8.26 11.56
N ASP A 80 7.33 8.03 11.54
CA ASP A 80 6.47 8.11 12.72
C ASP A 80 6.00 6.69 13.06
N ASN A 81 6.31 6.22 14.28
CA ASN A 81 5.91 4.90 14.77
C ASN A 81 4.64 5.02 15.62
N LEU A 82 3.60 4.30 15.23
CA LEU A 82 2.30 4.31 15.90
C LEU A 82 2.20 3.16 16.90
N GLU A 83 1.69 3.47 18.10
CA GLU A 83 1.37 2.44 19.09
C GLU A 83 0.12 1.65 18.70
N GLN A 84 -0.84 2.34 18.07
CA GLN A 84 -2.11 1.76 17.60
C GLN A 84 -2.44 2.29 16.20
N SER A 85 -3.16 1.48 15.44
CA SER A 85 -3.63 1.76 14.08
C SER A 85 -5.00 2.44 14.03
N ASP A 86 -5.37 3.15 15.10
CA ASP A 86 -6.65 3.84 15.19
C ASP A 86 -6.66 5.12 14.33
N SER A 87 -7.87 5.54 13.95
CA SER A 87 -8.05 6.68 13.05
C SER A 87 -7.44 7.97 13.59
N PHE A 88 -7.39 8.17 14.92
CA PHE A 88 -6.81 9.38 15.51
C PHE A 88 -5.29 9.39 15.36
N SER A 89 -4.59 8.34 15.81
CA SER A 89 -3.13 8.26 15.70
C SER A 89 -2.66 8.35 14.26
N VAL A 90 -3.36 7.67 13.35
CA VAL A 90 -3.07 7.69 11.92
C VAL A 90 -3.28 9.08 11.32
N THR A 91 -4.35 9.79 11.69
CA THR A 91 -4.58 11.18 11.26
C THR A 91 -3.46 12.10 11.73
N HIS A 92 -3.05 11.98 12.99
CA HIS A 92 -1.97 12.78 13.54
C HIS A 92 -0.64 12.53 12.81
N ALA A 93 -0.31 11.25 12.55
CA ALA A 93 0.87 10.87 11.79
C ALA A 93 0.85 11.44 10.37
N PHE A 94 -0.28 11.30 9.68
CA PHE A 94 -0.43 11.82 8.32
C PHE A 94 -0.22 13.33 8.28
N CYS A 95 -0.89 14.08 9.15
CA CYS A 95 -0.75 15.54 9.22
C CYS A 95 0.68 15.97 9.59
N SER A 96 1.34 15.24 10.50
CA SER A 96 2.75 15.44 10.85
C SER A 96 3.66 15.28 9.63
N GLN A 97 3.52 14.18 8.88
CA GLN A 97 4.32 13.93 7.67
C GLN A 97 4.02 14.94 6.56
N PHE A 98 2.75 15.28 6.36
CA PHE A 98 2.34 16.31 5.40
C PHE A 98 2.96 17.67 5.73
N SER A 99 2.93 18.08 7.00
CA SER A 99 3.51 19.35 7.45
C SER A 99 5.04 19.41 7.29
N ARG A 100 5.71 18.26 7.28
CA ARG A 100 7.16 18.14 7.01
C ARG A 100 7.50 18.27 5.51
N GLY A 101 6.51 18.29 4.62
CA GLY A 101 6.71 18.47 3.18
C GLY A 101 7.23 17.21 2.48
N VAL A 102 6.65 16.06 2.76
CA VAL A 102 6.98 14.80 2.08
C VAL A 102 6.30 14.70 0.71
N TYR A 103 6.95 14.06 -0.26
CA TYR A 103 6.40 13.86 -1.61
C TYR A 103 5.44 12.67 -1.70
N ALA A 104 5.68 11.66 -0.87
CA ALA A 104 4.85 10.47 -0.75
C ALA A 104 5.00 9.92 0.66
N ILE A 105 3.99 9.16 1.11
CA ILE A 105 4.00 8.49 2.41
C ILE A 105 3.99 6.99 2.15
N PHE A 106 4.99 6.29 2.65
CA PHE A 106 4.99 4.84 2.75
C PHE A 106 4.44 4.45 4.12
N GLY A 107 3.53 3.50 4.19
CA GLY A 107 3.08 3.04 5.48
C GLY A 107 2.04 1.95 5.47
N PHE A 108 1.66 1.56 6.69
CA PHE A 108 0.72 0.52 6.97
C PHE A 108 -0.59 1.10 7.50
N TYR A 109 -1.67 0.39 7.23
CA TYR A 109 -2.97 0.61 7.82
C TYR A 109 -3.67 -0.70 8.13
N ASP A 110 -4.69 -0.60 8.97
CA ASP A 110 -5.63 -1.67 9.27
C ASP A 110 -7.01 -1.32 8.72
N GLN A 111 -7.93 -2.28 8.74
CA GLN A 111 -9.32 -2.09 8.34
C GLN A 111 -10.01 -0.92 9.08
N ARG A 112 -9.55 -0.60 10.30
CA ARG A 112 -10.08 0.50 11.12
C ARG A 112 -9.64 1.90 10.64
N SER A 113 -8.45 2.02 10.06
CA SER A 113 -7.85 3.31 9.67
C SER A 113 -7.78 3.53 8.16
N VAL A 114 -8.03 2.50 7.35
CA VAL A 114 -7.96 2.57 5.89
C VAL A 114 -8.80 3.71 5.32
N ASN A 115 -10.08 3.81 5.68
CA ASN A 115 -10.98 4.84 5.15
C ASN A 115 -10.52 6.27 5.48
N THR A 116 -9.94 6.45 6.67
CA THR A 116 -9.37 7.73 7.11
C THR A 116 -8.19 8.11 6.21
N LEU A 117 -7.24 7.19 6.01
CA LEU A 117 -6.07 7.43 5.14
C LEU A 117 -6.44 7.69 3.69
N LEU A 118 -7.37 6.92 3.14
CA LEU A 118 -7.85 7.10 1.77
C LEU A 118 -8.48 8.48 1.57
N SER A 119 -9.24 8.95 2.58
CA SER A 119 -9.84 10.28 2.54
C SER A 119 -8.78 11.38 2.56
N PHE A 120 -7.74 11.24 3.39
CA PHE A 120 -6.64 12.21 3.45
C PHE A 120 -5.76 12.20 2.20
N SER A 121 -5.38 11.02 1.69
CA SER A 121 -4.56 10.93 0.47
C SER A 121 -5.29 11.53 -0.73
N GLY A 122 -6.59 11.26 -0.85
CA GLY A 122 -7.45 11.79 -1.90
C GLY A 122 -7.68 13.30 -1.79
N ALA A 123 -7.86 13.85 -0.58
CA ALA A 123 -8.11 15.27 -0.39
C ALA A 123 -6.84 16.13 -0.54
N LEU A 124 -5.69 15.62 -0.08
CA LEU A 124 -4.42 16.36 -0.06
C LEU A 124 -3.50 16.00 -1.23
N HIS A 125 -3.97 15.16 -2.16
CA HIS A 125 -3.20 14.69 -3.33
C HIS A 125 -1.81 14.15 -2.96
N THR A 126 -1.71 13.51 -1.80
CA THR A 126 -0.46 12.95 -1.29
C THR A 126 -0.50 11.44 -1.49
N SER A 127 0.38 10.94 -2.34
CA SER A 127 0.43 9.51 -2.66
C SER A 127 0.79 8.67 -1.44
N PHE A 128 -0.09 7.73 -1.09
CA PHE A 128 0.11 6.76 -0.04
C PHE A 128 0.47 5.40 -0.64
N ILE A 129 1.66 4.87 -0.30
CA ILE A 129 2.18 3.60 -0.80
C ILE A 129 2.11 2.59 0.34
N THR A 130 1.45 1.46 0.12
CA THR A 130 1.17 0.50 1.19
C THR A 130 1.38 -0.95 0.76
N PRO A 131 2.00 -1.78 1.61
CA PRO A 131 1.98 -3.24 1.50
C PRO A 131 0.82 -3.89 2.28
N SER A 132 -0.06 -3.10 2.92
CA SER A 132 -1.25 -3.59 3.64
C SER A 132 -2.25 -4.25 2.70
N GLN A 133 -3.30 -4.84 3.29
CA GLN A 133 -4.39 -5.46 2.55
C GLN A 133 -5.00 -4.49 1.52
N PRO A 134 -5.22 -4.92 0.26
CA PRO A 134 -5.81 -4.06 -0.76
C PRO A 134 -7.20 -3.60 -0.32
N ALA A 135 -7.41 -2.28 -0.32
CA ALA A 135 -8.71 -1.66 -0.16
C ALA A 135 -9.59 -1.94 -1.38
N GLU A 136 -10.88 -2.12 -1.16
CA GLU A 136 -11.87 -2.39 -2.21
C GLU A 136 -12.24 -1.16 -3.04
N ALA A 137 -11.99 0.04 -2.51
CA ALA A 137 -12.35 1.28 -3.17
C ALA A 137 -11.29 1.72 -4.19
N ASP A 138 -11.72 1.99 -5.42
CA ASP A 138 -10.92 2.69 -6.43
C ASP A 138 -10.60 4.09 -5.89
N THR A 139 -9.34 4.26 -5.49
CA THR A 139 -8.90 5.44 -4.76
C THR A 139 -7.72 6.06 -5.47
N ASN A 140 -7.88 7.34 -5.81
CA ASN A 140 -6.79 8.16 -6.31
C ASN A 140 -5.75 8.33 -5.20
N PHE A 141 -4.47 8.45 -5.58
CA PHE A 141 -3.35 8.65 -4.65
C PHE A 141 -3.12 7.49 -3.65
N LEU A 142 -3.58 6.29 -3.96
CA LEU A 142 -3.20 5.07 -3.25
C LEU A 142 -2.47 4.11 -4.18
N LEU A 143 -1.26 3.70 -3.81
CA LEU A 143 -0.51 2.63 -4.49
C LEU A 143 -0.46 1.40 -3.60
N GLN A 144 -1.18 0.35 -4.00
CA GLN A 144 -1.21 -0.92 -3.30
C GLN A 144 -0.12 -1.85 -3.86
N LEU A 145 0.83 -2.25 -3.02
CA LEU A 145 1.90 -3.16 -3.39
C LEU A 145 1.47 -4.63 -3.28
N ARG A 146 0.46 -4.92 -2.45
CA ARG A 146 -0.06 -6.28 -2.24
C ARG A 146 -1.13 -6.61 -3.29
N PRO A 147 -0.94 -7.65 -4.12
CA PRO A 147 -1.94 -8.07 -5.09
C PRO A 147 -3.16 -8.71 -4.39
N ALA A 148 -4.33 -8.59 -5.01
CA ALA A 148 -5.55 -9.23 -4.51
C ALA A 148 -5.51 -10.75 -4.70
N LEU A 149 -5.80 -11.50 -3.63
CA LEU A 149 -5.76 -12.97 -3.63
C LEU A 149 -7.04 -13.64 -4.16
N LYS A 150 -8.14 -12.88 -4.27
CA LYS A 150 -9.47 -13.42 -4.64
C LYS A 150 -9.47 -14.24 -5.94
N GLY A 151 -8.77 -13.77 -6.98
CA GLY A 151 -8.71 -14.48 -8.25
C GLY A 151 -7.99 -15.83 -8.16
N VAL A 152 -6.93 -15.90 -7.36
CA VAL A 152 -6.13 -17.12 -7.18
C VAL A 152 -6.94 -18.17 -6.42
N VAL A 153 -7.57 -17.77 -5.31
CA VAL A 153 -8.36 -18.69 -4.47
C VAL A 153 -9.53 -19.29 -5.26
N LEU A 154 -10.31 -18.47 -5.97
CA LEU A 154 -11.42 -18.96 -6.80
C LEU A 154 -10.96 -19.89 -7.92
N SER A 155 -9.81 -19.56 -8.55
CA SER A 155 -9.23 -20.40 -9.59
C SER A 155 -8.78 -21.75 -9.05
N MET A 156 -8.22 -21.80 -7.83
CA MET A 156 -7.82 -23.05 -7.18
C MET A 156 -9.04 -23.93 -6.83
N ILE A 157 -10.09 -23.35 -6.24
CA ILE A 157 -11.35 -24.08 -5.93
C ILE A 157 -11.90 -24.73 -7.20
N THR A 158 -11.95 -23.96 -8.29
CA THR A 158 -12.46 -24.43 -9.59
C THR A 158 -11.54 -25.50 -10.20
N HIS A 159 -10.23 -25.30 -10.14
CA HIS A 159 -9.24 -26.24 -10.69
C HIS A 159 -9.29 -27.60 -9.99
N TYR A 160 -9.41 -27.60 -8.66
CA TYR A 160 -9.52 -28.82 -7.86
C TYR A 160 -10.94 -29.38 -7.78
N LYS A 161 -11.93 -28.71 -8.39
CA LYS A 161 -13.34 -29.12 -8.42
C LYS A 161 -13.93 -29.32 -7.02
N TRP A 162 -13.68 -28.38 -6.12
CA TRP A 162 -14.24 -28.44 -4.77
C TRP A 162 -15.72 -28.03 -4.81
N GLU A 163 -16.60 -28.98 -4.46
CA GLU A 163 -18.05 -28.72 -4.35
C GLU A 163 -18.49 -28.50 -2.90
N ARG A 164 -17.74 -29.03 -1.93
CA ARG A 164 -18.04 -28.94 -0.50
C ARG A 164 -16.77 -28.66 0.29
N PHE A 165 -16.73 -27.55 1.02
CA PHE A 165 -15.56 -27.15 1.80
C PHE A 165 -15.93 -26.20 2.96
N VAL A 166 -15.00 -26.07 3.90
CA VAL A 166 -15.11 -25.18 5.07
C VAL A 166 -14.29 -23.92 4.81
N TYR A 167 -14.87 -22.76 5.12
CA TYR A 167 -14.20 -21.46 5.01
C TYR A 167 -14.05 -20.85 6.42
N LEU A 168 -12.82 -20.82 6.91
CA LEU A 168 -12.46 -20.23 8.20
C LEU A 168 -11.87 -18.85 7.95
N TYR A 169 -12.37 -17.82 8.63
CA TYR A 169 -11.93 -16.45 8.37
C TYR A 169 -11.82 -15.57 9.60
N ASP A 170 -10.99 -14.53 9.48
CA ASP A 170 -10.84 -13.44 10.43
C ASP A 170 -11.39 -12.12 9.85
N THR A 171 -11.81 -11.20 10.71
CA THR A 171 -12.29 -9.87 10.33
C THR A 171 -11.16 -8.86 10.10
N ASP A 172 -9.93 -9.17 10.51
CA ASP A 172 -8.81 -8.23 10.47
C ASP A 172 -8.37 -7.84 9.05
N ARG A 173 -8.55 -8.75 8.07
CA ARG A 173 -8.22 -8.53 6.65
C ARG A 173 -9.39 -8.02 5.78
N GLY A 174 -10.53 -7.69 6.40
CA GLY A 174 -11.74 -7.31 5.69
C GLY A 174 -12.45 -8.50 5.02
N PHE A 175 -13.51 -8.22 4.25
CA PHE A 175 -14.45 -9.24 3.79
C PHE A 175 -14.39 -9.53 2.28
N SER A 176 -13.53 -8.84 1.52
CA SER A 176 -13.44 -8.97 0.05
C SER A 176 -13.34 -10.42 -0.45
N LEU A 177 -12.49 -11.24 0.19
CA LEU A 177 -12.28 -12.63 -0.19
C LEU A 177 -13.51 -13.48 0.12
N LEU A 178 -14.04 -13.36 1.33
CA LEU A 178 -15.27 -14.06 1.75
C LEU A 178 -16.44 -13.75 0.81
N GLN A 179 -16.65 -12.47 0.50
CA GLN A 179 -17.71 -12.04 -0.44
C GLN A 179 -17.53 -12.69 -1.81
N SER A 180 -16.32 -12.65 -2.36
CA SER A 180 -16.02 -13.25 -3.66
C SER A 180 -16.26 -14.77 -3.68
N VAL A 181 -15.90 -15.47 -2.60
CA VAL A 181 -16.13 -16.92 -2.44
C VAL A 181 -17.62 -17.23 -2.31
N MET A 182 -18.37 -16.45 -1.54
CA MET A 182 -19.81 -16.66 -1.37
C MET A 182 -20.60 -16.39 -2.66
N GLU A 183 -20.25 -15.34 -3.40
CA GLU A 183 -20.84 -15.06 -4.71
C GLU A 183 -20.57 -16.20 -5.70
N ALA A 184 -19.33 -16.68 -5.76
CA ALA A 184 -18.97 -17.82 -6.60
C ALA A 184 -19.67 -19.11 -6.16
N ALA A 185 -19.87 -19.31 -4.85
CA ALA A 185 -20.58 -20.47 -4.33
C ALA A 185 -22.04 -20.51 -4.79
N VAL A 186 -22.73 -19.37 -4.83
CA VAL A 186 -24.10 -19.31 -5.34
C VAL A 186 -24.17 -19.63 -6.83
N VAL A 187 -23.23 -19.12 -7.64
CA VAL A 187 -23.19 -19.35 -9.09
C VAL A 187 -22.86 -20.80 -9.44
N ASN A 188 -21.97 -21.43 -8.67
CA ASN A 188 -21.46 -22.78 -8.95
C ASN A 188 -22.12 -23.87 -8.07
N ASP A 189 -23.14 -23.53 -7.28
CA ASP A 189 -23.84 -24.41 -6.34
C ASP A 189 -22.89 -25.13 -5.33
N TRP A 190 -21.88 -24.41 -4.83
CA TRP A 190 -20.94 -24.94 -3.84
C TRP A 190 -21.54 -24.93 -2.43
N ARG A 191 -21.32 -26.03 -1.69
CA ARG A 191 -21.68 -26.17 -0.28
C ARG A 191 -20.55 -25.66 0.61
N VAL A 192 -20.60 -24.39 0.96
CA VAL A 192 -19.59 -23.72 1.79
C VAL A 192 -20.06 -23.62 3.25
N THR A 193 -19.30 -24.20 4.18
CA THR A 193 -19.52 -23.99 5.62
C THR A 193 -18.64 -22.85 6.11
N VAL A 194 -19.23 -21.69 6.40
CA VAL A 194 -18.49 -20.49 6.84
C VAL A 194 -18.43 -20.43 8.37
N ARG A 195 -17.23 -20.22 8.92
CA ARG A 195 -17.02 -20.00 10.37
C ARG A 195 -16.06 -18.83 10.60
N SER A 196 -16.49 -17.88 11.42
CA SER A 196 -15.62 -16.82 11.93
C SER A 196 -14.77 -17.36 13.07
N VAL A 197 -13.47 -17.12 13.00
CA VAL A 197 -12.51 -17.47 14.06
C VAL A 197 -11.84 -16.24 14.69
N GLY A 198 -12.22 -15.02 14.28
CA GLY A 198 -11.57 -13.77 14.72
C GLY A 198 -11.64 -13.52 16.23
N ASN A 199 -12.74 -13.90 16.88
CA ASN A 199 -12.95 -13.69 18.32
C ASN A 199 -12.49 -14.85 19.20
N VAL A 200 -11.91 -15.90 18.61
CA VAL A 200 -11.53 -17.10 19.35
C VAL A 200 -10.23 -16.84 20.10
N ALA A 201 -10.36 -16.55 21.39
CA ALA A 201 -9.25 -16.37 22.32
C ALA A 201 -8.79 -17.69 22.96
N ASP A 202 -9.65 -18.71 22.97
CA ASP A 202 -9.38 -19.99 23.62
C ASP A 202 -9.02 -21.06 22.58
N VAL A 203 -7.90 -21.74 22.83
CA VAL A 203 -7.40 -22.87 22.03
C VAL A 203 -8.42 -24.00 21.95
N LEU A 204 -9.23 -24.16 23.00
CA LEU A 204 -10.26 -25.20 23.08
C LEU A 204 -11.35 -25.04 22.01
N GLU A 205 -11.62 -23.81 21.57
CA GLU A 205 -12.66 -23.53 20.59
C GLU A 205 -12.20 -23.88 19.16
N TYR A 206 -10.92 -23.67 18.82
CA TYR A 206 -10.35 -24.19 17.57
C TYR A 206 -10.47 -25.71 17.50
N ARG A 207 -10.17 -26.39 18.61
CA ARG A 207 -10.31 -27.86 18.69
C ARG A 207 -11.75 -28.31 18.47
N ARG A 208 -12.73 -27.66 19.10
CA ARG A 208 -14.16 -27.96 18.89
C ARG A 208 -14.59 -27.76 17.43
N ILE A 209 -14.07 -26.73 16.76
CA ILE A 209 -14.34 -26.51 15.33
C ILE A 209 -13.78 -27.69 14.51
N VAL A 210 -12.53 -28.10 14.76
CA VAL A 210 -11.91 -29.24 14.05
C VAL A 210 -12.69 -30.53 14.29
N GLU A 211 -13.02 -30.86 15.55
CA GLU A 211 -13.82 -32.03 15.92
C GLU A 211 -15.23 -32.01 15.29
N GLU A 212 -15.87 -30.83 15.23
CA GLU A 212 -17.17 -30.69 14.56
C GLU A 212 -17.07 -30.94 13.06
N MET A 213 -16.03 -30.44 12.40
CA MET A 213 -15.80 -30.62 10.97
C MET A 213 -15.42 -32.07 10.64
N GLU A 214 -14.63 -32.73 11.50
CA GLU A 214 -14.30 -34.15 11.38
C GLU A 214 -15.56 -35.02 11.50
N ARG A 215 -16.44 -34.75 12.46
CA ARG A 215 -17.73 -35.46 12.61
C ARG A 215 -18.65 -35.27 11.40
N ARG A 216 -18.51 -34.16 10.67
CA ARG A 216 -19.25 -33.87 9.43
C ARG A 216 -18.57 -34.44 8.18
N GLU A 217 -17.44 -35.13 8.34
CA GLU A 217 -16.56 -35.66 7.29
C GLU A 217 -16.05 -34.60 6.31
N GLU A 218 -15.87 -33.36 6.77
CA GLU A 218 -15.30 -32.26 5.97
C GLU A 218 -13.78 -32.40 5.90
N LYS A 219 -13.23 -32.48 4.69
CA LYS A 219 -11.78 -32.66 4.46
C LYS A 219 -11.10 -31.46 3.81
N LEU A 220 -11.88 -30.51 3.28
CA LEU A 220 -11.39 -29.40 2.48
C LEU A 220 -11.61 -28.10 3.25
N PHE A 221 -10.52 -27.38 3.49
CA PHE A 221 -10.51 -26.17 4.31
C PHE A 221 -9.81 -25.02 3.56
N ILE A 222 -10.45 -23.86 3.59
CA ILE A 222 -9.85 -22.58 3.23
C ILE A 222 -9.68 -21.80 4.52
N ILE A 223 -8.45 -21.40 4.82
CA ILE A 223 -8.11 -20.66 6.05
C ILE A 223 -7.64 -19.26 5.66
N ASP A 224 -8.52 -18.28 5.83
CA ASP A 224 -8.27 -16.86 5.59
C ASP A 224 -8.12 -16.11 6.93
N CYS A 225 -7.02 -16.38 7.63
CA CYS A 225 -6.70 -15.78 8.93
C CYS A 225 -5.27 -15.21 8.98
N GLU A 226 -4.98 -14.35 9.95
CA GLU A 226 -3.61 -13.90 10.23
C GLU A 226 -2.67 -15.06 10.58
N GLU A 227 -1.37 -14.86 10.35
CA GLU A 227 -0.35 -15.92 10.48
C GLU A 227 -0.38 -16.59 11.86
N GLU A 228 -0.45 -15.80 12.93
CA GLU A 228 -0.52 -16.31 14.30
C GLU A 228 -1.71 -17.26 14.50
N ARG A 229 -2.85 -16.93 13.90
CA ARG A 229 -4.09 -17.71 14.00
C ARG A 229 -4.05 -18.97 13.13
N ILE A 230 -3.44 -18.89 11.95
CA ILE A 230 -3.19 -20.06 11.09
C ILE A 230 -2.32 -21.06 11.87
N ASN A 231 -1.23 -20.60 12.48
CA ASN A 231 -0.32 -21.45 13.23
C ASN A 231 -1.04 -22.11 14.42
N ALA A 232 -1.79 -21.34 15.21
CA ALA A 232 -2.56 -21.88 16.34
C ALA A 232 -3.58 -22.95 15.90
N LEU A 233 -4.25 -22.74 14.76
CA LEU A 233 -5.20 -23.70 14.23
C LEU A 233 -4.51 -24.98 13.72
N LEU A 234 -3.41 -24.84 13.00
CA LEU A 234 -2.64 -25.98 12.48
C LEU A 234 -2.03 -26.83 13.60
N GLU A 235 -1.62 -26.23 14.71
CA GLU A 235 -1.17 -26.95 15.91
C GLU A 235 -2.28 -27.86 16.46
N GLN A 236 -3.53 -27.38 16.51
CA GLN A 236 -4.66 -28.21 16.99
C GLN A 236 -4.98 -29.37 16.05
N VAL A 237 -4.79 -29.20 14.74
CA VAL A 237 -4.96 -30.28 13.76
C VAL A 237 -3.86 -31.34 13.92
N HIS A 238 -2.64 -30.93 14.29
CA HIS A 238 -1.52 -31.85 14.48
C HIS A 238 -1.60 -32.64 15.80
N THR A 239 -2.16 -32.06 16.86
CA THR A 239 -2.35 -32.78 18.13
C THR A 239 -3.56 -33.71 18.04
N PRO A 240 -3.38 -35.04 17.91
CA PRO A 240 -4.52 -35.95 17.97
C PRO A 240 -5.20 -35.85 19.34
N PRO A 241 -6.49 -36.18 19.44
CA PRO A 241 -7.15 -36.24 20.74
C PRO A 241 -6.39 -37.22 21.63
N HIS A 242 -5.84 -36.72 22.74
CA HIS A 242 -5.45 -37.55 23.86
C HIS A 242 -6.72 -38.27 24.34
N ASP A 243 -6.84 -39.56 24.01
CA ASP A 243 -7.80 -40.44 24.66
C ASP A 243 -7.48 -40.47 26.16
N PRO A 244 -8.46 -40.24 27.06
CA PRO A 244 -8.28 -40.40 28.50
C PRO A 244 -8.12 -41.87 28.92
#